data_AF-A0A3D8YDA8-F1
#
_entry.id   AF-A0A3D8YDA8-F1
#
_cell.length_a   1.000
_cell.length_b   1.000
_cell.length_c   1.000
_cell.angle_alpha   90.00
_cell.angle_beta   90.00
_cell.angle_gamma   90.00
#
_symmetry.space_group_name_H-M   'P 1'
#
loop_
_entity.id
_entity.type
_entity.pdbx_description
1 polymer ?
#
loop_
_entity_poly.entity_id
_entity_poly.type
_entity_poly.pdbx_seq_one_letter_code
_entity_poly.pdbx_strand_id
1 'polypeptide(L)'
;MITNQTEIKNQSFEIGLMDVVNFSRKYFLRLFFVFAVFTISGIAISFLRPKRYTAQTILLPEYKIGKTNSFFSMAVGANENGAEKLIPDLYPTILNSSPFGQYLLKTPIVDEANNNYPSLEKYLARSSNGNWLNQFSFSEKQPVVKPVVKPQIVGLSVQALTNEEEQNIKSAKSLIKTTVDTENGIIKIECELVDPVVAAILVEASKTYLTNYVEEYRTSKTELQEDFLEKRVKEVKKRQENAEYALQSYRDRNRNSFLNVARIEEQRLQAEYTLAQSIYSDLAFKLEQSKIKVKEERPVFKVLEPTRVPLVKSSPNRPLFGLITGAIGAFLMLIYIIFFKERLHLKFFQMIK
;
A
#
# COMPACT_ATOMS: atom_id res chain seq x y z
N MET A 1 44.71 71.38 -35.78
CA MET A 1 43.90 70.29 -36.35
C MET A 1 44.82 69.16 -36.78
N ILE A 2 45.12 68.20 -35.92
CA ILE A 2 45.48 66.82 -36.33
C ILE A 2 45.02 65.92 -35.19
N THR A 3 44.02 65.10 -35.53
CA THR A 3 43.45 63.98 -34.78
C THR A 3 44.51 62.91 -34.55
N ASN A 4 44.65 62.40 -33.32
CA ASN A 4 45.20 61.07 -33.09
C ASN A 4 44.41 60.41 -31.96
N GLN A 5 43.41 59.63 -32.38
CA GLN A 5 42.70 58.69 -31.53
C GLN A 5 43.69 57.58 -31.13
N THR A 6 44.05 57.52 -29.86
CA THR A 6 44.62 56.29 -29.28
C THR A 6 43.48 55.31 -29.05
N GLU A 7 43.40 54.30 -29.91
CA GLU A 7 42.55 53.13 -29.71
C GLU A 7 42.90 52.44 -28.38
N ILE A 8 42.01 52.58 -27.40
CA ILE A 8 41.98 51.71 -26.24
C ILE A 8 41.35 50.40 -26.71
N LYS A 9 42.19 49.43 -27.08
CA LYS A 9 41.77 48.06 -27.34
C LYS A 9 41.36 47.41 -26.01
N ASN A 10 40.11 47.66 -25.61
CA ASN A 10 39.42 46.86 -24.60
C ASN A 10 39.29 45.43 -25.14
N GLN A 11 40.20 44.54 -24.74
CA GLN A 11 39.99 43.11 -24.83
C GLN A 11 38.93 42.73 -23.78
N SER A 12 37.66 42.91 -24.12
CA SER A 12 36.60 42.14 -23.47
C SER A 12 36.91 40.66 -23.72
N PHE A 13 37.11 39.91 -22.64
CA PHE A 13 37.18 38.45 -22.68
C PHE A 13 35.79 37.91 -23.06
N GLU A 14 35.44 38.01 -24.34
CA GLU A 14 34.36 37.22 -24.91
C GLU A 14 34.91 35.79 -25.04
N ILE A 15 34.37 34.88 -24.24
CA ILE A 15 34.63 33.44 -24.42
C ILE A 15 34.02 33.07 -25.77
N GLY A 16 34.84 33.11 -26.83
CA GLY A 16 34.40 32.71 -28.17
C GLY A 16 34.09 31.22 -28.19
N LEU A 17 33.06 30.83 -28.93
CA LEU A 17 32.74 29.41 -29.17
C LEU A 17 33.96 28.61 -29.67
N MET A 18 34.86 29.27 -30.40
CA MET A 18 36.10 28.68 -30.93
C MET A 18 37.10 28.29 -29.83
N ASP A 19 37.17 29.04 -28.73
CA ASP A 19 38.05 28.74 -27.59
C ASP A 19 37.55 27.53 -26.80
N VAL A 20 36.22 27.40 -26.67
CA VAL A 20 35.59 26.23 -26.04
C VAL A 20 35.86 24.97 -26.87
N VAL A 21 35.78 25.05 -28.20
CA VAL A 21 36.06 23.92 -29.10
C VAL A 21 37.54 23.51 -29.03
N ASN A 22 38.46 24.46 -29.04
CA ASN A 22 39.89 24.19 -28.95
C ASN A 22 40.30 23.64 -27.57
N PHE A 23 39.71 24.18 -26.50
CA PHE A 23 39.86 23.64 -25.15
C PHE A 23 39.36 22.20 -25.07
N SER A 24 38.16 21.94 -25.59
CA SER A 24 37.58 20.60 -25.62
C SER A 24 38.51 19.62 -26.35
N ARG A 25 38.98 19.93 -27.55
CA ARG A 25 39.94 19.09 -28.30
C ARG A 25 41.25 18.84 -27.56
N LYS A 26 41.81 19.85 -26.88
CA LYS A 26 43.08 19.75 -26.15
C LYS A 26 43.00 18.86 -24.89
N TYR A 27 41.81 18.76 -24.29
CA TYR A 27 41.58 18.02 -23.06
C TYR A 27 40.73 16.75 -23.23
N PHE A 28 40.18 16.51 -24.42
CA PHE A 28 39.28 15.40 -24.72
C PHE A 28 39.84 14.03 -24.31
N LEU A 29 41.08 13.71 -24.69
CA LEU A 29 41.74 12.45 -24.33
C LEU A 29 41.91 12.26 -22.82
N ARG A 30 42.19 13.34 -22.07
CA ARG A 30 42.32 13.29 -20.61
C ARG A 30 40.96 13.10 -19.93
N LEU A 31 39.95 13.83 -20.39
CA LEU A 31 38.58 13.67 -19.91
C LEU A 31 38.05 12.27 -20.18
N PHE A 32 38.31 11.73 -21.38
CA PHE A 32 37.92 10.36 -21.74
C PHE A 32 38.63 9.32 -20.88
N PHE A 33 39.94 9.47 -20.63
CA PHE A 33 40.70 8.56 -19.77
C PHE A 33 40.16 8.57 -18.34
N VAL A 34 39.92 9.74 -17.75
CA VAL A 34 39.35 9.86 -16.40
C VAL A 34 37.93 9.29 -16.35
N PHE A 35 37.10 9.58 -17.36
CA PHE A 35 35.78 8.98 -17.49
C PHE A 35 35.86 7.45 -17.50
N ALA A 36 36.73 6.87 -18.33
CA ALA A 36 36.93 5.42 -18.41
C ALA A 36 37.36 4.82 -17.05
N VAL A 37 38.34 5.42 -16.37
CA VAL A 37 38.79 4.94 -15.05
C VAL A 37 37.67 5.00 -14.00
N PHE A 38 36.91 6.09 -13.96
CA PHE A 38 35.78 6.23 -13.03
C PHE A 38 34.62 5.29 -13.36
N THR A 39 34.32 5.03 -14.64
CA THR A 39 33.30 4.05 -15.02
C THR A 39 33.69 2.63 -14.58
N ILE A 40 34.95 2.22 -14.77
CA ILE A 40 35.46 0.90 -14.36
C ILE A 40 35.42 0.79 -12.83
N SER A 41 35.89 1.82 -12.12
CA SER A 41 35.84 1.87 -10.65
C SER A 41 34.40 1.82 -10.13
N GLY A 42 33.47 2.56 -10.74
CA GLY A 42 32.06 2.53 -10.40
C GLY A 42 31.42 1.15 -10.60
N ILE A 43 31.73 0.48 -11.71
CA ILE A 43 31.28 -0.89 -11.96
C ILE A 43 31.86 -1.83 -10.89
N ALA A 44 33.14 -1.71 -10.55
CA ALA A 44 33.77 -2.52 -9.50
C ALA A 44 33.09 -2.32 -8.13
N ILE A 45 32.83 -1.07 -7.74
CA ILE A 45 32.09 -0.74 -6.50
C ILE A 45 30.66 -1.30 -6.55
N SER A 46 30.03 -1.35 -7.72
CA SER A 46 28.70 -1.94 -7.89
C SER A 46 28.67 -3.45 -7.59
N PHE A 47 29.78 -4.17 -7.75
CA PHE A 47 29.87 -5.60 -7.36
C PHE A 47 29.94 -5.82 -5.86
N LEU A 48 30.36 -4.82 -5.08
CA LEU A 48 30.37 -4.89 -3.61
C LEU A 48 28.97 -4.72 -3.01
N ARG A 49 28.01 -4.17 -3.77
CA ARG A 49 26.62 -4.01 -3.29
C ARG A 49 25.82 -5.30 -3.51
N PRO A 50 25.00 -5.73 -2.53
CA PRO A 50 24.18 -6.92 -2.69
C PRO A 50 23.18 -6.73 -3.83
N LYS A 51 22.93 -7.82 -4.58
CA LYS A 51 21.86 -7.86 -5.57
C LYS A 51 20.53 -7.76 -4.83
N ARG A 52 19.58 -7.01 -5.40
CA ARG A 52 18.21 -6.94 -4.89
C ARG A 52 17.23 -7.33 -5.99
N TYR A 53 16.13 -7.93 -5.57
CA TYR A 53 15.06 -8.41 -6.41
C TYR A 53 13.75 -7.76 -5.98
N THR A 54 12.93 -7.39 -6.96
CA THR A 54 11.63 -6.77 -6.72
C THR A 54 10.52 -7.75 -7.08
N ALA A 55 9.72 -8.14 -6.09
CA ALA A 55 8.45 -8.80 -6.35
C ALA A 55 7.36 -7.74 -6.48
N GLN A 56 6.37 -8.00 -7.35
CA GLN A 56 5.23 -7.12 -7.54
C GLN A 56 3.93 -7.91 -7.75
N THR A 57 2.81 -7.30 -7.39
CA THR A 57 1.47 -7.74 -7.81
C THR A 57 0.65 -6.53 -8.21
N ILE A 58 -0.20 -6.72 -9.22
CA ILE A 58 -1.07 -5.68 -9.75
C ILE A 58 -2.52 -6.13 -9.54
N LEU A 59 -3.27 -5.34 -8.78
CA LEU A 59 -4.66 -5.58 -8.44
C LEU A 59 -5.55 -4.55 -9.11
N LEU A 60 -6.66 -5.03 -9.64
CA LEU A 60 -7.75 -4.19 -10.16
C LEU A 60 -8.97 -4.40 -9.26
N PRO A 61 -9.41 -3.39 -8.50
CA PRO A 61 -10.66 -3.49 -7.77
C PRO A 61 -11.81 -3.55 -8.77
N GLU A 62 -12.77 -4.46 -8.57
CA GLU A 62 -14.03 -4.42 -9.30
C GLU A 62 -14.91 -3.31 -8.73
N TYR A 63 -14.84 -2.12 -9.33
CA TYR A 63 -15.83 -1.07 -9.13
C TYR A 63 -16.54 -0.83 -10.45
N LYS A 64 -17.85 -0.55 -10.38
CA LYS A 64 -18.58 0.04 -11.50
C LYS A 64 -17.95 1.42 -11.75
N ILE A 65 -17.01 1.50 -12.68
CA ILE A 65 -16.47 2.75 -13.24
C ILE A 65 -17.58 3.35 -14.11
N GLY A 66 -18.63 3.86 -13.45
CA GLY A 66 -19.53 4.80 -14.07
C GLY A 66 -18.78 6.13 -14.12
N LYS A 67 -18.50 6.62 -15.33
CA LYS A 67 -17.93 7.93 -15.59
C LYS A 67 -18.96 9.00 -15.18
N THR A 68 -19.11 9.25 -13.88
CA THR A 68 -19.99 10.28 -13.32
C THR A 68 -19.12 11.33 -12.65
N ASN A 69 -19.06 12.51 -13.25
CA ASN A 69 -18.39 13.70 -12.73
C ASN A 69 -18.73 13.91 -11.25
N SER A 70 -17.70 14.10 -10.44
CA SER A 70 -17.73 14.22 -8.96
C SER A 70 -18.73 15.25 -8.39
N PHE A 71 -19.24 16.18 -9.20
CA PHE A 71 -20.26 17.15 -8.78
C PHE A 71 -21.70 16.60 -8.87
N PHE A 72 -21.97 15.66 -9.78
CA PHE A 72 -23.31 15.11 -9.98
C PHE A 72 -23.67 14.06 -8.92
N SER A 73 -22.68 13.35 -8.38
CA SER A 73 -22.86 12.37 -7.29
C SER A 73 -23.22 13.01 -5.95
N MET A 74 -22.80 14.26 -5.71
CA MET A 74 -23.13 14.99 -4.47
C MET A 74 -24.50 15.68 -4.54
N ALA A 75 -24.98 15.98 -5.75
CA ALA A 75 -26.25 16.64 -5.98
C ALA A 75 -27.45 15.69 -6.08
N VAL A 76 -27.24 14.40 -6.36
CA VAL A 76 -28.31 13.45 -6.72
C VAL A 76 -28.57 12.34 -5.69
N GLY A 77 -27.74 12.19 -4.64
CA GLY A 77 -27.70 10.91 -3.91
C GLY A 77 -27.65 10.98 -2.39
N ALA A 78 -28.33 11.93 -1.74
CA ALA A 78 -28.50 11.95 -0.28
C ALA A 78 -29.62 11.01 0.21
N ASN A 79 -30.10 10.08 -0.62
CA ASN A 79 -31.11 9.10 -0.23
C ASN A 79 -30.65 7.68 -0.60
N GLU A 80 -30.48 6.89 0.46
CA GLU A 80 -30.46 5.42 0.45
C GLU A 80 -29.38 4.73 -0.40
N ASN A 81 -28.15 4.73 0.11
CA ASN A 81 -27.21 3.58 0.15
C ASN A 81 -25.79 4.11 0.41
N GLY A 82 -25.57 4.57 1.65
CA GLY A 82 -24.29 5.05 2.17
C GLY A 82 -23.28 3.94 2.43
N ALA A 83 -22.94 3.17 1.40
CA ALA A 83 -21.64 2.50 1.39
C ALA A 83 -20.65 3.53 0.85
N GLU A 84 -20.13 4.37 1.76
CA GLU A 84 -18.96 5.21 1.50
C GLU A 84 -17.94 4.38 0.74
N LYS A 85 -17.80 4.73 -0.54
CA LYS A 85 -16.97 4.02 -1.48
C LYS A 85 -15.55 4.21 -0.98
N LEU A 86 -14.96 3.23 -0.30
CA LEU A 86 -13.51 3.20 -0.08
C LEU A 86 -12.86 3.55 -1.41
N ILE A 87 -12.32 4.76 -1.48
CA ILE A 87 -11.69 5.30 -2.67
C ILE A 87 -10.37 4.53 -2.79
N PRO A 88 -9.97 4.08 -3.99
CA PRO A 88 -8.66 3.46 -4.20
C PRO A 88 -7.49 4.21 -3.53
N ASP A 89 -7.62 5.52 -3.36
CA ASP A 89 -6.73 6.43 -2.64
C ASP A 89 -6.47 6.05 -1.17
N LEU A 90 -7.36 5.30 -0.52
CA LEU A 90 -7.20 4.87 0.87
C LEU A 90 -6.39 3.57 1.01
N TYR A 91 -6.23 2.79 -0.07
CA TYR A 91 -5.49 1.52 -0.01
C TYR A 91 -4.02 1.67 0.38
N PRO A 92 -3.27 2.67 -0.13
CA PRO A 92 -1.91 2.94 0.35
C PRO A 92 -1.88 3.29 1.84
N THR A 93 -2.89 3.99 2.35
CA THR A 93 -2.99 4.34 3.77
C THR A 93 -3.23 3.10 4.63
N ILE A 94 -4.07 2.16 4.16
CA ILE A 94 -4.29 0.87 4.82
C ILE A 94 -2.99 0.06 4.88
N LEU A 95 -2.24 -0.01 3.77
CA LEU A 95 -0.93 -0.66 3.70
C LEU A 95 0.22 0.13 4.36
N ASN A 96 -0.05 1.31 4.92
CA ASN A 96 0.89 2.06 5.77
C ASN A 96 0.43 2.12 7.24
N SER A 97 -0.67 1.46 7.59
CA SER A 97 -1.28 1.49 8.93
C SER A 97 -0.50 0.65 9.95
N SER A 98 -0.52 1.00 11.24
CA SER A 98 0.16 0.23 12.31
C SER A 98 -0.26 -1.25 12.36
N PRO A 99 -1.57 -1.60 12.25
CA PRO A 99 -2.02 -2.99 12.25
C PRO A 99 -1.42 -3.82 11.10
N PHE A 100 -1.21 -3.21 9.94
CA PHE A 100 -0.57 -3.88 8.81
C PHE A 100 0.88 -4.26 9.11
N GLY A 101 1.67 -3.35 9.68
CA GLY A 101 3.05 -3.64 10.06
C GLY A 101 3.13 -4.77 11.10
N GLN A 102 2.20 -4.81 12.06
CA GLN A 102 2.11 -5.93 13.01
C GLN A 102 1.75 -7.26 12.32
N TYR A 103 0.85 -7.23 11.34
CA TYR A 103 0.48 -8.40 10.54
C TYR A 103 1.69 -8.95 9.78
N LEU A 104 2.45 -8.08 9.10
CA LEU A 104 3.67 -8.48 8.40
C LEU A 104 4.71 -9.09 9.34
N LEU A 105 4.94 -8.46 10.50
CA LEU A 105 5.91 -8.95 11.48
C LEU A 105 5.61 -10.38 11.95
N LYS A 106 4.32 -10.75 12.03
CA LYS A 106 3.85 -12.08 12.43
C LYS A 106 3.72 -13.08 11.28
N THR A 107 3.92 -12.64 10.04
CA THR A 107 3.78 -13.51 8.87
C THR A 107 4.93 -14.53 8.84
N PRO A 108 4.65 -15.83 8.65
CA PRO A 108 5.71 -16.84 8.53
C PRO A 108 6.46 -16.68 7.21
N ILE A 109 7.77 -16.97 7.23
CA ILE A 109 8.65 -16.71 6.09
C ILE A 109 9.47 -17.95 5.76
N VAL A 110 9.62 -18.20 4.46
CA VAL A 110 10.56 -19.17 3.92
C VAL A 110 11.57 -18.42 3.04
N ASP A 111 12.84 -18.70 3.29
CA ASP A 111 13.99 -18.13 2.56
C ASP A 111 14.31 -18.98 1.32
N GLU A 112 15.03 -18.43 0.33
CA GLU A 112 15.51 -19.14 -0.87
C GLU A 112 16.24 -20.44 -0.52
N ALA A 113 16.97 -20.48 0.60
CA ALA A 113 17.63 -21.68 1.11
C ALA A 113 16.68 -22.72 1.76
N ASN A 114 15.37 -22.53 1.63
CA ASN A 114 14.31 -23.36 2.22
C ASN A 114 14.34 -23.42 3.76
N ASN A 115 14.91 -22.40 4.40
CA ASN A 115 14.87 -22.23 5.84
C ASN A 115 13.52 -21.62 6.24
N ASN A 116 12.82 -22.26 7.16
CA ASN A 116 11.53 -21.79 7.65
C ASN A 116 11.71 -20.94 8.92
N TYR A 117 11.08 -19.77 8.93
CA TYR A 117 11.03 -18.86 10.06
C TYR A 117 9.57 -18.68 10.49
N PRO A 118 9.27 -18.79 11.79
CA PRO A 118 7.91 -18.67 12.28
C PRO A 118 7.33 -17.26 12.11
N SER A 119 8.18 -16.24 11.96
CA SER A 119 7.76 -14.85 11.76
C SER A 119 8.80 -14.02 11.02
N LEU A 120 8.36 -12.95 10.34
CA LEU A 120 9.23 -11.95 9.74
C LEU A 120 10.19 -11.36 10.76
N GLU A 121 9.73 -11.07 11.98
CA GLU A 121 10.57 -10.56 13.05
C GLU A 121 11.79 -11.45 13.31
N LYS A 122 11.62 -12.78 13.36
CA LYS A 122 12.73 -13.73 13.55
C LYS A 122 13.68 -13.75 12.36
N TYR A 123 13.15 -13.67 11.15
CA TYR A 123 13.96 -13.55 9.93
C TYR A 123 14.79 -12.25 9.92
N LEU A 124 14.16 -11.11 10.24
CA LEU A 124 14.85 -9.82 10.30
C LEU A 124 15.89 -9.78 11.43
N ALA A 125 15.64 -10.41 12.58
CA ALA A 125 16.60 -10.48 13.68
C ALA A 125 17.87 -11.26 13.30
N ARG A 126 17.75 -12.36 12.55
CA ARG A 126 18.92 -13.10 12.01
C ARG A 126 19.72 -12.22 11.05
N SER A 127 19.02 -11.54 10.15
CA SER A 127 19.63 -10.67 9.16
C SER A 127 20.22 -9.40 9.80
N SER A 128 19.66 -8.89 10.91
CA SER A 128 20.10 -7.68 11.62
C SER A 128 21.54 -7.76 12.13
N ASN A 129 22.07 -8.96 12.39
CA ASN A 129 23.50 -9.14 12.68
C ASN A 129 24.40 -8.88 11.45
N GLY A 130 23.83 -8.62 10.27
CA GLY A 130 24.52 -8.19 9.06
C GLY A 130 23.86 -6.97 8.40
N ASN A 131 24.33 -5.76 8.75
CA ASN A 131 24.35 -4.50 7.97
C ASN A 131 23.16 -4.04 7.07
N TRP A 132 22.04 -4.73 6.96
CA TRP A 132 21.00 -4.45 5.95
C TRP A 132 19.95 -3.44 6.41
N LEU A 133 19.77 -3.21 7.72
CA LEU A 133 18.87 -2.18 8.26
C LEU A 133 19.49 -0.77 8.21
N ASN A 134 20.83 -0.66 8.15
CA ASN A 134 21.54 0.63 8.07
C ASN A 134 21.51 1.27 6.67
N GLN A 135 20.93 0.61 5.66
CA GLN A 135 20.89 1.10 4.27
C GLN A 135 19.49 1.58 3.82
N PHE A 136 18.46 1.41 4.64
CA PHE A 136 17.09 1.91 4.36
C PHE A 136 16.64 3.05 5.28
N SER A 137 17.44 3.39 6.30
CA SER A 137 17.23 4.59 7.09
C SER A 137 17.77 5.81 6.35
N PHE A 138 16.86 6.57 5.72
CA PHE A 138 17.13 7.95 5.32
C PHE A 138 17.61 8.69 6.58
N SER A 139 18.82 9.25 6.51
CA SER A 139 19.56 9.81 7.64
C SER A 139 18.88 11.06 8.20
N GLU A 140 17.94 10.85 9.12
CA GLU A 140 17.53 11.84 10.11
C GLU A 140 18.12 11.39 11.45
N LYS A 141 19.06 12.19 11.98
CA LYS A 141 19.80 11.87 13.21
C LYS A 141 18.83 11.50 14.32
N GLN A 142 18.82 10.24 14.74
CA GLN A 142 18.00 9.79 15.85
C GLN A 142 18.56 10.36 17.17
N PRO A 143 17.75 11.05 17.99
CA PRO A 143 18.11 11.32 19.37
C PRO A 143 18.11 10.01 20.16
N VAL A 144 19.08 9.85 21.06
CA VAL A 144 19.24 8.70 21.96
C VAL A 144 17.95 8.51 22.78
N VAL A 145 17.23 7.43 22.50
CA VAL A 145 15.92 7.14 23.12
C VAL A 145 16.13 6.44 24.46
N LYS A 146 15.71 7.09 25.55
CA LYS A 146 15.57 6.45 26.87
C LYS A 146 14.38 5.48 26.86
N PRO A 147 14.43 4.35 27.57
CA PRO A 147 13.31 3.40 27.62
C PRO A 147 12.10 4.05 28.31
N VAL A 148 11.06 4.38 27.53
CA VAL A 148 9.79 4.85 28.06
C VAL A 148 8.94 3.62 28.36
N VAL A 149 8.61 3.45 29.65
CA VAL A 149 7.75 2.40 30.18
C VAL A 149 6.35 2.53 29.60
N LYS A 150 5.72 1.41 29.21
CA LYS A 150 4.33 1.34 28.70
C LYS A 150 3.38 2.04 29.71
N PRO A 151 2.75 3.18 29.38
CA PRO A 151 1.69 3.70 30.23
C PRO A 151 0.48 2.77 30.09
N GLN A 152 0.15 2.04 31.17
CA GLN A 152 -1.08 1.27 31.23
C GLN A 152 -2.25 2.25 31.37
N ILE A 153 -2.80 2.70 30.25
CA ILE A 153 -4.04 3.47 30.22
C ILE A 153 -5.18 2.47 30.36
N VAL A 154 -5.58 2.20 31.61
CA VAL A 154 -6.70 1.32 31.93
C VAL A 154 -8.01 2.02 31.54
N GLY A 155 -8.82 1.38 30.69
CA GLY A 155 -10.20 1.81 30.41
C GLY A 155 -10.47 2.38 29.01
N LEU A 156 -9.44 2.58 28.18
CA LEU A 156 -9.61 2.83 26.74
C LEU A 156 -8.86 1.78 25.94
N SER A 157 -9.39 1.38 24.78
CA SER A 157 -8.73 0.51 23.80
C SER A 157 -7.56 1.23 23.11
N VAL A 158 -6.59 1.70 23.91
CA VAL A 158 -5.37 2.36 23.47
C VAL A 158 -4.25 1.31 23.49
N GLN A 159 -3.75 0.96 22.31
CA GLN A 159 -2.58 0.10 22.19
C GLN A 159 -1.32 0.93 22.48
N ALA A 160 -0.68 0.70 23.63
CA ALA A 160 0.63 1.25 23.93
C ALA A 160 1.73 0.36 23.32
N LEU A 161 2.41 0.86 22.30
CA LEU A 161 3.58 0.22 21.68
C LEU A 161 4.85 0.66 22.41
N THR A 162 5.82 -0.26 22.55
CA THR A 162 7.20 0.13 22.92
C THR A 162 7.91 0.80 21.74
N ASN A 163 8.96 1.57 22.04
CA ASN A 163 9.80 2.16 21.00
C ASN A 163 10.42 1.10 20.06
N GLU A 164 10.79 -0.08 20.58
CA GLU A 164 11.33 -1.18 19.78
C GLU A 164 10.24 -1.79 18.86
N GLU A 165 9.05 -2.04 19.40
CA GLU A 165 7.89 -2.52 18.62
C GLU A 165 7.53 -1.53 17.50
N GLU A 166 7.52 -0.23 17.79
CA GLU A 166 7.25 0.82 16.81
C GLU A 166 8.31 0.89 15.71
N GLN A 167 9.60 0.77 16.06
CA GLN A 167 10.69 0.71 15.08
C GLN A 167 10.58 -0.53 14.18
N ASN A 168 10.27 -1.69 14.74
CA ASN A 168 10.06 -2.93 13.96
C ASN A 168 8.85 -2.81 13.03
N ILE A 169 7.75 -2.20 13.49
CA ILE A 169 6.56 -1.94 12.66
C ILE A 169 6.92 -0.99 11.52
N LYS A 170 7.67 0.09 11.80
CA LYS A 170 8.08 1.07 10.80
C LYS A 170 9.01 0.45 9.74
N SER A 171 9.96 -0.39 10.16
CA SER A 171 10.87 -1.07 9.24
C SER A 171 10.12 -2.07 8.36
N ALA A 172 9.18 -2.85 8.92
CA ALA A 172 8.35 -3.78 8.15
C ALA A 172 7.50 -3.06 7.09
N LYS A 173 6.86 -1.94 7.44
CA LYS A 173 6.09 -1.13 6.47
C LYS A 173 6.95 -0.60 5.35
N SER A 174 8.15 -0.10 5.65
CA SER A 174 9.04 0.47 4.63
C SER A 174 9.53 -0.51 3.57
N LEU A 175 9.40 -1.82 3.82
CA LEU A 175 9.73 -2.85 2.83
C LEU A 175 8.74 -2.88 1.67
N ILE A 176 7.52 -2.38 1.88
CA ILE A 176 6.44 -2.44 0.90
C ILE A 176 6.16 -1.06 0.36
N LYS A 177 6.22 -0.96 -0.96
CA LYS A 177 5.90 0.23 -1.71
C LYS A 177 4.58 0.00 -2.42
N THR A 178 3.60 0.84 -2.13
CA THR A 178 2.29 0.81 -2.79
C THR A 178 2.13 2.05 -3.66
N THR A 179 1.71 1.85 -4.90
CA THR A 179 1.34 2.93 -5.82
C THR A 179 -0.07 2.68 -6.35
N VAL A 180 -0.86 3.73 -6.47
CA VAL A 180 -2.22 3.66 -7.01
C VAL A 180 -2.31 4.61 -8.18
N ASP A 181 -2.73 4.10 -9.33
CA ASP A 181 -3.10 4.89 -10.48
C ASP A 181 -4.58 5.27 -10.33
N THR A 182 -4.84 6.56 -10.08
CA THR A 182 -6.20 7.07 -9.85
C THR A 182 -7.05 7.12 -11.11
N GLU A 183 -6.44 7.11 -12.30
CA GLU A 183 -7.17 7.10 -13.57
C GLU A 183 -7.79 5.73 -13.84
N ASN A 184 -7.00 4.68 -13.59
CA ASN A 184 -7.37 3.29 -13.89
C ASN A 184 -7.77 2.47 -12.65
N GLY A 185 -7.62 3.04 -11.44
CA GLY A 185 -7.83 2.37 -10.15
C GLY A 185 -6.89 1.21 -9.90
N ILE A 186 -5.79 1.11 -10.66
CA ILE A 186 -4.84 0.01 -10.58
C ILE A 186 -3.97 0.20 -9.33
N ILE A 187 -3.88 -0.85 -8.52
CA ILE A 187 -3.07 -0.89 -7.32
C ILE A 187 -1.85 -1.76 -7.61
N LYS A 188 -0.66 -1.18 -7.44
CA LYS A 188 0.59 -1.90 -7.58
C LYS A 188 1.29 -1.96 -6.23
N ILE A 189 1.52 -3.18 -5.74
CA ILE A 189 2.23 -3.47 -4.50
C ILE A 189 3.58 -4.07 -4.88
N GLU A 190 4.66 -3.49 -4.38
CA GLU A 190 6.04 -3.89 -4.67
C GLU A 190 6.82 -4.10 -3.36
N CYS A 191 7.73 -5.07 -3.36
CA CYS A 191 8.71 -5.26 -2.29
C CYS A 191 10.08 -5.54 -2.90
N GLU A 192 11.11 -4.81 -2.44
CA GLU A 192 12.50 -4.98 -2.89
C GLU A 192 13.37 -5.56 -1.75
N LEU A 193 13.87 -6.79 -1.92
CA LEU A 193 14.71 -7.49 -0.94
C LEU A 193 15.89 -8.20 -1.60
N VAL A 194 16.84 -8.64 -0.77
CA VAL A 194 17.99 -9.46 -1.23
C VAL A 194 17.55 -10.89 -1.56
N ASP A 195 16.60 -11.42 -0.80
CA ASP A 195 15.99 -12.73 -1.05
C ASP A 195 14.72 -12.55 -1.92
N PRO A 196 14.68 -13.15 -3.12
CA PRO A 196 13.54 -13.04 -4.04
C PRO A 196 12.28 -13.79 -3.54
N VAL A 197 12.44 -14.88 -2.80
CA VAL A 197 11.33 -15.67 -2.25
C VAL A 197 10.63 -14.90 -1.15
N VAL A 198 11.41 -14.31 -0.23
CA VAL A 198 10.88 -13.48 0.86
C VAL A 198 10.15 -12.26 0.31
N ALA A 199 10.69 -11.61 -0.74
CA ALA A 199 10.02 -10.50 -1.41
C ALA A 199 8.61 -10.90 -1.91
N ALA A 200 8.51 -12.06 -2.57
CA ALA A 200 7.24 -12.57 -3.09
C ALA A 200 6.26 -12.91 -1.95
N ILE A 201 6.72 -13.54 -0.87
CA ILE A 201 5.88 -13.85 0.31
C ILE A 201 5.30 -12.57 0.90
N LEU A 202 6.11 -11.52 1.08
CA LEU A 202 5.63 -10.25 1.64
C LEU A 202 4.62 -9.54 0.75
N VAL A 203 4.82 -9.56 -0.57
CA VAL A 203 3.85 -9.00 -1.52
C VAL A 203 2.52 -9.77 -1.47
N GLU A 204 2.58 -11.10 -1.41
CA GLU A 204 1.38 -11.95 -1.32
C GLU A 204 0.64 -11.76 0.02
N ALA A 205 1.38 -11.65 1.13
CA ALA A 205 0.82 -11.33 2.44
C ALA A 205 0.17 -9.94 2.43
N SER A 206 0.79 -8.97 1.77
CA SER A 206 0.24 -7.61 1.62
C SER A 206 -1.06 -7.59 0.82
N LYS A 207 -1.11 -8.32 -0.29
CA LYS A 207 -2.33 -8.52 -1.09
C LYS A 207 -3.45 -9.13 -0.23
N THR A 208 -3.12 -10.20 0.50
CA THR A 208 -4.09 -10.92 1.33
C THR A 208 -4.64 -10.03 2.43
N TYR A 209 -3.78 -9.29 3.11
CA TYR A 209 -4.19 -8.32 4.14
C TYR A 209 -5.12 -7.25 3.57
N LEU A 210 -4.76 -6.63 2.45
CA LEU A 210 -5.58 -5.59 1.82
C LEU A 210 -6.95 -6.15 1.41
N THR A 211 -6.96 -7.34 0.80
CA THR A 211 -8.18 -8.01 0.35
C THR A 211 -9.12 -8.25 1.54
N ASN A 212 -8.61 -8.87 2.60
CA ASN A 212 -9.40 -9.19 3.79
C ASN A 212 -9.88 -7.93 4.52
N TYR A 213 -9.04 -6.90 4.63
CA TYR A 213 -9.43 -5.65 5.27
C TYR A 213 -10.57 -4.95 4.53
N VAL A 214 -10.48 -4.91 3.19
CA VAL A 214 -11.50 -4.27 2.35
C VAL A 214 -12.77 -5.11 2.31
N GLU A 215 -12.65 -6.44 2.31
CA GLU A 215 -13.79 -7.36 2.44
C GLU A 215 -14.54 -7.11 3.76
N GLU A 216 -13.86 -7.21 4.89
CA GLU A 216 -14.43 -7.00 6.23
C GLU A 216 -15.11 -5.62 6.34
N TYR A 217 -14.42 -4.57 5.87
CA TYR A 217 -14.98 -3.22 5.93
C TYR A 217 -16.28 -3.11 5.11
N ARG A 218 -16.36 -3.77 3.95
CA ARG A 218 -17.52 -3.72 3.05
C ARG A 218 -18.67 -4.60 3.54
N THR A 219 -18.39 -5.77 4.08
CA THR A 219 -19.43 -6.75 4.43
C THR A 219 -19.90 -6.63 5.88
N SER A 220 -19.10 -6.06 6.80
CA SER A 220 -19.39 -6.02 8.24
C SER A 220 -20.81 -5.57 8.61
N LYS A 221 -21.30 -4.47 8.01
CA LYS A 221 -22.65 -3.94 8.29
C LYS A 221 -23.73 -4.92 7.85
N THR A 222 -23.56 -5.53 6.68
CA THR A 222 -24.55 -6.42 6.07
C THR A 222 -24.52 -7.80 6.73
N GLU A 223 -23.34 -8.26 7.18
CA GLU A 223 -23.19 -9.47 8.01
C GLU A 223 -23.87 -9.32 9.37
N LEU A 224 -23.71 -8.18 10.05
CA LEU A 224 -24.45 -7.90 11.30
C LEU A 224 -25.96 -7.93 11.09
N GLN A 225 -26.43 -7.42 9.95
CA GLN A 225 -27.85 -7.47 9.60
C GLN A 225 -28.32 -8.89 9.28
N GLU A 226 -27.50 -9.69 8.60
CA GLU A 226 -27.77 -11.12 8.36
C GLU A 226 -27.89 -11.88 9.69
N ASP A 227 -26.92 -11.74 10.60
CA ASP A 227 -26.95 -12.40 11.92
C ASP A 227 -28.18 -11.99 12.75
N PHE A 228 -28.54 -10.71 12.73
CA PHE A 228 -29.76 -10.22 13.38
C PHE A 228 -31.02 -10.86 12.77
N LEU A 229 -31.13 -10.90 11.44
CA LEU A 229 -32.27 -11.51 10.75
C LEU A 229 -32.33 -13.01 11.00
N GLU A 230 -31.20 -13.71 11.03
CA GLU A 230 -31.13 -15.15 11.29
C GLU A 230 -31.68 -15.49 12.68
N LYS A 231 -31.30 -14.71 13.69
CA LYS A 231 -31.84 -14.83 15.06
C LYS A 231 -33.34 -14.59 15.09
N ARG A 232 -33.83 -13.56 14.41
CA ARG A 232 -35.27 -13.24 14.35
C ARG A 232 -36.09 -14.28 13.61
N VAL A 233 -35.59 -14.81 12.50
CA VAL A 233 -36.25 -15.90 11.76
C VAL A 233 -36.39 -17.15 12.63
N LYS A 234 -35.36 -17.52 13.40
CA LYS A 234 -35.42 -18.64 14.35
C LYS A 234 -36.47 -18.42 15.44
N GLU A 235 -36.52 -17.23 16.02
CA GLU A 235 -37.51 -16.85 17.05
C GLU A 235 -38.95 -16.91 16.52
N VAL A 236 -39.20 -16.30 15.35
CA VAL A 236 -40.54 -16.23 14.76
C VAL A 236 -41.00 -17.59 14.25
N LYS A 237 -40.09 -18.42 13.70
CA LYS A 237 -40.41 -19.80 13.32
C LYS A 237 -40.95 -20.59 14.51
N LYS A 238 -40.29 -20.49 15.67
CA LYS A 238 -40.76 -21.14 16.91
C LYS A 238 -42.13 -20.60 17.35
N ARG A 239 -42.36 -19.28 17.22
CA ARG A 239 -43.67 -18.68 17.52
C ARG A 239 -44.77 -19.18 16.58
N GLN A 240 -44.46 -19.32 15.28
CA GLN A 240 -45.37 -19.87 14.29
C GLN A 240 -45.72 -21.32 14.62
N GLU A 241 -44.74 -22.16 14.92
CA GLU A 241 -44.93 -23.57 15.32
C GLU A 241 -45.83 -23.68 16.56
N ASN A 242 -45.62 -22.80 17.56
CA ASN A 242 -46.46 -22.76 18.76
C ASN A 242 -47.91 -22.33 18.46
N ALA A 243 -48.10 -21.32 17.60
CA ALA A 243 -49.43 -20.85 17.20
C ALA A 243 -50.17 -21.91 16.37
N GLU A 244 -49.45 -22.62 15.50
CA GLU A 244 -49.97 -23.75 14.73
C GLU A 244 -50.43 -24.86 15.68
N TYR A 245 -49.58 -25.27 16.61
CA TYR A 245 -49.92 -26.30 17.59
C TYR A 245 -51.13 -25.90 18.47
N ALA A 246 -51.20 -24.64 18.90
CA ALA A 246 -52.34 -24.12 19.65
C ALA A 246 -53.65 -24.21 18.85
N LEU A 247 -53.63 -23.79 17.58
CA LEU A 247 -54.79 -23.88 16.68
C LEU A 247 -55.22 -25.33 16.44
N GLN A 248 -54.28 -26.23 16.12
CA GLN A 248 -54.61 -27.62 15.85
C GLN A 248 -55.11 -28.34 17.11
N SER A 249 -54.47 -28.12 18.25
CA SER A 249 -54.92 -28.68 19.53
C SER A 249 -56.32 -28.18 19.93
N TYR A 250 -56.65 -26.92 19.62
CA TYR A 250 -57.99 -26.38 19.82
C TYR A 250 -59.01 -27.08 18.91
N ARG A 251 -58.70 -27.24 17.62
CA ARG A 251 -59.55 -27.94 16.66
C ARG A 251 -59.79 -29.40 17.05
N ASP A 252 -58.75 -30.09 17.51
CA ASP A 252 -58.85 -31.49 17.96
C ASP A 252 -59.74 -31.64 19.19
N ARG A 253 -59.66 -30.70 20.14
CA ARG A 253 -60.50 -30.71 21.35
C ARG A 253 -61.96 -30.31 21.08
N ASN A 254 -62.22 -29.50 20.05
CA ASN A 254 -63.53 -28.88 19.80
C ASN A 254 -64.22 -29.35 18.50
N ARG A 255 -63.91 -30.55 17.99
CA ARG A 255 -64.40 -31.07 16.69
C ARG A 255 -65.92 -30.97 16.44
N ASN A 256 -66.75 -30.95 17.49
CA ASN A 256 -68.23 -30.90 17.41
C ASN A 256 -68.85 -29.73 18.20
N SER A 257 -68.13 -28.62 18.39
CA SER A 257 -68.65 -27.48 19.17
C SER A 257 -69.56 -26.56 18.34
N PHE A 258 -70.82 -26.39 18.78
CA PHE A 258 -71.78 -25.47 18.17
C PHE A 258 -71.85 -24.09 18.87
N LEU A 259 -70.99 -23.85 19.87
CA LEU A 259 -70.98 -22.60 20.62
C LEU A 259 -70.31 -21.47 19.82
N ASN A 260 -70.99 -20.32 19.73
CA ASN A 260 -70.44 -19.12 19.07
C ASN A 260 -69.13 -18.64 19.73
N VAL A 261 -68.99 -18.80 21.06
CA VAL A 261 -67.76 -18.46 21.79
C VAL A 261 -66.57 -19.32 21.34
N ALA A 262 -66.81 -20.61 21.05
CA ALA A 262 -65.77 -21.50 20.57
C ALA A 262 -65.28 -21.11 19.17
N ARG A 263 -66.20 -20.69 18.29
CA ARG A 263 -65.86 -20.14 16.97
C ARG A 263 -65.01 -18.88 17.05
N ILE A 264 -65.30 -17.97 17.99
CA ILE A 264 -64.51 -16.75 18.19
C ILE A 264 -63.07 -17.09 18.58
N GLU A 265 -62.89 -18.04 19.51
CA GLU A 265 -61.55 -18.43 19.95
C GLU A 265 -60.78 -19.16 18.84
N GLU A 266 -61.43 -20.01 18.04
CA GLU A 266 -60.80 -20.61 16.85
C GLU A 266 -60.35 -19.55 15.85
N GLN A 267 -61.22 -18.56 15.55
CA GLN A 267 -60.88 -17.45 14.65
C GLN A 267 -59.69 -16.64 15.16
N ARG A 268 -59.62 -16.40 16.47
CA ARG A 268 -58.49 -15.73 17.12
C ARG A 268 -57.19 -16.53 16.97
N LEU A 269 -57.22 -17.84 17.21
CA LEU A 269 -56.04 -18.71 17.03
C LEU A 269 -55.62 -18.79 15.56
N GLN A 270 -56.57 -18.84 14.63
CA GLN A 270 -56.31 -18.80 13.19
C GLN A 270 -55.67 -17.47 12.77
N ALA A 271 -56.15 -16.35 13.31
CA ALA A 271 -55.57 -15.03 13.05
C ALA A 271 -54.13 -14.94 13.59
N GLU A 272 -53.86 -15.44 14.80
CA GLU A 272 -52.51 -15.49 15.38
C GLU A 272 -51.56 -16.36 14.53
N TYR A 273 -52.01 -17.54 14.09
CA TYR A 273 -51.21 -18.39 13.19
C TYR A 273 -50.92 -17.69 11.86
N THR A 274 -51.94 -17.08 11.25
CA THR A 274 -51.80 -16.37 9.97
C THR A 274 -50.84 -15.18 10.08
N LEU A 275 -50.90 -14.44 11.20
CA LEU A 275 -49.97 -13.36 11.52
C LEU A 275 -48.54 -13.87 11.74
N ALA A 276 -48.37 -14.95 12.51
CA ALA A 276 -47.05 -15.53 12.73
C ALA A 276 -46.43 -16.06 11.41
N GLN A 277 -47.24 -16.69 10.56
CA GLN A 277 -46.81 -17.19 9.25
C GLN A 277 -46.43 -16.06 8.28
N SER A 278 -47.17 -14.95 8.27
CA SER A 278 -46.85 -13.80 7.41
C SER A 278 -45.55 -13.12 7.85
N ILE A 279 -45.34 -12.92 9.16
CA ILE A 279 -44.10 -12.36 9.70
C ILE A 279 -42.91 -13.29 9.43
N TYR A 280 -43.09 -14.61 9.58
CA TYR A 280 -42.04 -15.58 9.23
C TYR A 280 -41.64 -15.48 7.76
N SER A 281 -42.63 -15.46 6.86
CA SER A 281 -42.38 -15.41 5.41
C SER A 281 -41.68 -14.12 4.99
N ASP A 282 -42.08 -12.97 5.54
CA ASP A 282 -41.43 -11.67 5.29
C ASP A 282 -39.98 -11.65 5.80
N LEU A 283 -39.72 -12.13 7.02
CA LEU A 283 -38.37 -12.19 7.57
C LEU A 283 -37.47 -13.19 6.83
N ALA A 284 -38.01 -14.35 6.43
CA ALA A 284 -37.26 -15.34 5.64
C ALA A 284 -36.86 -14.76 4.28
N PHE A 285 -37.78 -14.06 3.60
CA PHE A 285 -37.47 -13.37 2.35
C PHE A 285 -36.39 -12.28 2.54
N LYS A 286 -36.51 -11.47 3.59
CA LYS A 286 -35.51 -10.44 3.92
C LYS A 286 -34.14 -11.04 4.24
N LEU A 287 -34.09 -12.19 4.92
CA LEU A 287 -32.85 -12.91 5.21
C LEU A 287 -32.17 -13.39 3.92
N GLU A 288 -32.93 -13.99 3.00
CA GLU A 288 -32.38 -14.41 1.71
C GLU A 288 -31.91 -13.21 0.87
N GLN A 289 -32.66 -12.10 0.89
CA GLN A 289 -32.22 -10.86 0.27
C GLN A 289 -30.92 -10.33 0.91
N SER A 290 -30.79 -10.40 2.24
CA SER A 290 -29.58 -9.99 2.96
C SER A 290 -28.37 -10.86 2.57
N LYS A 291 -28.54 -12.18 2.48
CA LYS A 291 -27.49 -13.11 2.01
C LYS A 291 -27.03 -12.80 0.60
N ILE A 292 -27.95 -12.44 -0.29
CA ILE A 292 -27.62 -12.02 -1.65
C ILE A 292 -26.81 -10.72 -1.60
N LYS A 293 -27.24 -9.73 -0.81
CA LYS A 293 -26.52 -8.46 -0.64
C LYS A 293 -25.10 -8.64 -0.11
N VAL A 294 -24.87 -9.52 0.89
CA VAL A 294 -23.51 -9.82 1.38
C VAL A 294 -22.63 -10.33 0.23
N LYS A 295 -23.16 -11.22 -0.62
CA LYS A 295 -22.41 -11.75 -1.78
C LYS A 295 -22.17 -10.70 -2.86
N GLU A 296 -23.09 -9.75 -3.06
CA GLU A 296 -22.95 -8.66 -4.02
C GLU A 296 -21.98 -7.56 -3.55
N GLU A 297 -21.96 -7.27 -2.25
CA GLU A 297 -21.08 -6.25 -1.67
C GLU A 297 -19.66 -6.74 -1.43
N ARG A 298 -19.45 -8.06 -1.41
CA ARG A 298 -18.13 -8.68 -1.26
C ARG A 298 -17.22 -8.20 -2.41
N PRO A 299 -16.18 -7.41 -2.11
CA PRO A 299 -15.31 -6.85 -3.13
C PRO A 299 -14.48 -7.97 -3.77
N VAL A 300 -14.51 -8.06 -5.09
CA VAL A 300 -13.61 -8.95 -5.84
C VAL A 300 -12.45 -8.12 -6.38
N PHE A 301 -11.24 -8.43 -5.92
CA PHE A 301 -10.03 -7.92 -6.55
C PHE A 301 -9.66 -8.85 -7.70
N LYS A 302 -9.65 -8.33 -8.92
CA LYS A 302 -9.12 -9.05 -10.07
C LYS A 302 -7.60 -8.90 -10.08
N VAL A 303 -6.90 -10.02 -10.01
CA VAL A 303 -5.44 -10.05 -10.09
C VAL A 303 -5.05 -9.90 -11.56
N LEU A 304 -4.47 -8.75 -11.94
CA LEU A 304 -3.93 -8.52 -13.28
C LEU A 304 -2.58 -9.20 -13.43
N GLU A 305 -1.70 -8.98 -12.45
CA GLU A 305 -0.41 -9.66 -12.36
C GLU A 305 -0.31 -10.40 -11.03
N PRO A 306 -0.27 -11.75 -11.04
CA PRO A 306 -0.11 -12.51 -9.81
C PRO A 306 1.29 -12.31 -9.24
N THR A 307 1.40 -12.43 -7.93
CA THR A 307 2.68 -12.41 -7.24
C THR A 307 3.57 -13.53 -7.77
N ARG A 308 4.75 -13.17 -8.28
CA ARG A 308 5.76 -14.12 -8.80
C ARG A 308 7.09 -13.87 -8.15
N VAL A 309 7.86 -14.95 -7.96
CA VAL A 309 9.25 -14.86 -7.50
C VAL A 309 10.10 -14.26 -8.63
N PRO A 310 10.77 -13.11 -8.41
CA PRO A 310 11.57 -12.46 -9.43
C PRO A 310 12.84 -13.28 -9.76
N LEU A 311 13.05 -13.58 -11.03
CA LEU A 311 14.24 -14.27 -11.53
C LEU A 311 15.37 -13.30 -11.89
N VAL A 312 15.01 -12.05 -12.19
CA VAL A 312 15.95 -11.01 -12.63
C VAL A 312 16.17 -10.02 -11.49
N LYS A 313 17.43 -9.67 -11.25
CA LYS A 313 17.78 -8.62 -10.27
C LYS A 313 17.24 -7.26 -10.73
N SER A 314 16.69 -6.49 -9.81
CA SER A 314 16.23 -5.12 -10.05
C SER A 314 17.35 -4.11 -9.82
N SER A 315 18.16 -4.32 -8.78
CA SER A 315 19.21 -3.39 -8.37
C SER A 315 20.51 -4.11 -8.02
N PRO A 316 21.69 -3.48 -8.20
CA PRO A 316 21.93 -2.25 -8.94
C PRO A 316 22.04 -2.48 -10.47
N ASN A 317 21.57 -1.51 -11.26
CA ASN A 317 21.84 -1.42 -12.69
C ASN A 317 23.32 -1.05 -12.92
N ARG A 318 24.19 -2.07 -12.94
CA ARG A 318 25.65 -1.95 -13.09
C ARG A 318 26.11 -0.98 -14.19
N PRO A 319 25.60 -1.04 -15.43
CA PRO A 319 26.04 -0.10 -16.47
C PRO A 319 25.62 1.33 -16.17
N LEU A 320 24.41 1.55 -15.64
CA LEU A 320 23.92 2.88 -15.25
C LEU A 320 24.77 3.48 -14.12
N PHE A 321 25.13 2.66 -13.12
CA PHE A 321 25.98 3.10 -12.02
C PHE A 321 27.40 3.47 -12.50
N GLY A 322 27.97 2.71 -13.42
CA GLY A 322 29.23 3.04 -14.10
C GLY A 322 29.13 4.37 -14.86
N LEU A 323 28.03 4.60 -15.59
CA LEU A 323 27.81 5.84 -16.34
C LEU A 323 27.71 7.07 -15.44
N ILE A 324 26.95 6.97 -14.34
CA ILE A 324 26.79 8.07 -13.36
C ILE A 324 28.12 8.42 -12.71
N THR A 325 28.86 7.41 -12.24
CA THR A 325 30.19 7.62 -11.61
C THR A 325 31.22 8.17 -12.61
N GLY A 326 31.18 7.70 -13.86
CA GLY A 326 31.95 8.24 -14.96
C GLY A 326 31.66 9.73 -15.20
N ALA A 327 30.38 10.10 -15.30
CA ALA A 327 29.95 11.48 -15.52
C ALA A 327 30.42 12.41 -14.37
N ILE A 328 30.31 11.96 -13.11
CA ILE A 328 30.82 12.69 -11.95
C ILE A 328 32.34 12.86 -12.05
N GLY A 329 33.08 11.81 -12.41
CA GLY A 329 34.54 11.87 -12.60
C GLY A 329 34.95 12.85 -13.69
N ALA A 330 34.25 12.86 -14.83
CA ALA A 330 34.48 13.81 -15.91
C ALA A 330 34.19 15.25 -15.47
N PHE A 331 33.11 15.47 -14.71
CA PHE A 331 32.76 16.79 -14.19
C PHE A 331 33.80 17.34 -13.21
N LEU A 332 34.27 16.52 -12.27
CA LEU A 332 35.35 16.88 -11.34
C LEU A 332 36.65 17.21 -12.07
N MET A 333 36.98 16.43 -13.11
CA MET A 333 38.17 16.70 -13.92
C MET A 333 38.05 18.01 -14.71
N LEU A 334 36.85 18.33 -15.21
CA LEU A 334 36.58 19.58 -15.91
C LEU A 334 36.81 20.77 -14.98
N ILE A 335 36.28 20.72 -13.75
CA ILE A 335 36.52 21.72 -12.70
C ILE A 335 38.03 21.85 -12.40
N TYR A 336 38.73 20.73 -12.23
CA TYR A 336 40.16 20.73 -11.94
C TYR A 336 40.99 21.41 -13.04
N ILE A 337 40.68 21.13 -14.32
CA ILE A 337 41.38 21.73 -15.45
C ILE A 337 41.15 23.25 -15.47
N ILE A 338 39.90 23.70 -15.30
CA ILE A 338 39.53 25.12 -15.32
C ILE A 338 40.23 25.89 -14.18
N PHE A 339 40.18 25.37 -12.95
CA PHE A 339 40.68 26.08 -11.78
C PHE A 339 42.20 25.99 -11.63
N PHE A 340 42.77 24.79 -11.75
CA PHE A 340 44.15 24.53 -11.33
C PHE A 340 45.15 24.64 -12.48
N LYS A 341 44.74 24.24 -13.70
CA LYS A 341 45.64 24.15 -14.84
C LYS A 341 45.59 25.40 -15.74
N GLU A 342 44.40 25.87 -16.07
CA GLU A 342 44.21 27.13 -16.81
C GLU A 342 44.46 28.36 -15.90
N ARG A 343 44.54 28.16 -14.57
CA ARG A 343 44.72 29.17 -13.53
C ARG A 343 43.84 30.41 -13.73
N LEU A 344 42.57 30.23 -14.09
CA LEU A 344 41.64 31.34 -14.30
C LEU A 344 41.47 32.23 -13.05
N HIS A 345 41.72 31.70 -11.85
CA HIS A 345 41.74 32.50 -10.62
C HIS A 345 42.86 33.56 -10.59
N LEU A 346 44.01 33.34 -11.26
CA LEU A 346 45.05 34.38 -11.35
C LEU A 346 44.65 35.50 -12.32
N LYS A 347 43.88 35.18 -13.38
CA LYS A 347 43.31 36.18 -14.28
C LYS A 347 42.15 36.95 -13.62
N PHE A 348 41.34 36.29 -12.79
CA PHE A 348 40.31 36.96 -11.98
C PHE A 348 40.91 37.87 -10.89
N PHE A 349 42.01 37.48 -10.24
CA PHE A 349 42.67 38.33 -9.23
C PHE A 349 43.42 39.53 -9.85
N GLN A 350 43.89 39.42 -11.10
CA GLN A 350 44.39 40.56 -11.88
C GLN A 350 43.27 41.50 -12.40
N MET A 351 42.00 41.16 -12.23
CA MET A 351 40.85 41.98 -12.64
C MET A 351 40.33 42.87 -11.49
N ILE A 352 40.69 42.56 -10.24
CA ILE A 352 40.28 43.30 -9.03
C ILE A 352 41.32 44.36 -8.60
N LYS A 353 42.51 44.36 -9.22
CA LYS A 353 43.56 45.35 -9.01
C LYS A 353 43.74 46.17 -10.28
#